data_AF-A0A7S3WJN1-F1
#
_entry.id   AF-A0A7S3WJN1-F1
#
_cell.length_a   1.000
_cell.length_b   1.000
_cell.length_c   1.000
_cell.angle_alpha   90.00
_cell.angle_beta   90.00
_cell.angle_gamma   90.00
#
_symmetry.space_group_name_H-M   'P 1'
#
loop_
_entity.id
_entity.type
_entity.pdbx_description
1 polymer ?
#
loop_
_entity_poly.entity_id
_entity_poly.type
_entity_poly.pdbx_seq_one_letter_code
_entity_poly.pdbx_strand_id
1 'polypeptide(L)'
;GVHAPRRRSTCVYTDMLFLACVLAAAAPTEGAAAGRGLARRAATLPDPAYLRVATWNVAAINNNPFEYWITHDDPKYNQMMQDVQAFLDEPGAADVAVSTVLTEAMLGELQAKMTEAGWDHVDEAVAEWRSQYAGRQIIAGFMKDKDLGKKRLMSMPDRTTNTINLASGQTATRPTAINCYGAEFASMEQWWAQWKGFMFDTKLSLASGKEATPSQLVSKISRAKYPALTEAEEAMSRPLSAICQAAFDGILVHMLNTVGGGAHKETWQPMRRQMCVALNSRKTHRTLAILSRSYADSDAIFLQEVSGAMVAQLREHPKLSRNFSLHVAPNDGKRDQISVLLLSRSRFDPASATSLNPAFDALLAGLGGDVPVAPGDVLVLSATDALTKQTYVLASFHGDTDGLATVPVVKAMAQLLAKQPAGTRHVFGMDANTYAVGSAKQQGVSEFAAEYRQLGLTSCWGDAPDPTNITTFNARTYLQPQLNKAVAYKDLASPGTGDKNPKDFLLFPKGSFGVESTTKDNTGQKAYVERQPFPTLTFPSDHGVLSSVLKLLPPPSPLASELRTARRSLRAAE
;
A
#
# COMPACT_ATOMS: atom_id res chain seq x y z
N GLY A 1 48.11 56.23 -0.84
CA GLY A 1 48.70 57.27 -1.69
C GLY A 1 47.87 57.37 -2.96
N VAL A 2 47.39 58.57 -3.25
CA VAL A 2 46.38 58.92 -4.25
C VAL A 2 46.87 58.68 -5.68
N HIS A 3 46.06 58.07 -6.56
CA HIS A 3 45.74 58.57 -7.92
C HIS A 3 44.96 57.51 -8.75
N ALA A 4 43.66 57.76 -8.90
CA ALA A 4 42.95 57.60 -10.18
C ALA A 4 43.13 58.93 -10.96
N PRO A 5 42.65 59.17 -12.22
CA PRO A 5 41.59 58.45 -12.95
C PRO A 5 41.68 58.45 -14.51
N ARG A 6 40.58 58.01 -15.17
CA ARG A 6 39.97 58.43 -16.48
C ARG A 6 39.89 57.29 -17.52
N ARG A 7 38.68 56.80 -17.87
CA ARG A 7 37.67 57.33 -18.85
C ARG A 7 38.25 57.33 -20.29
N ARG A 8 37.62 56.85 -21.37
CA ARG A 8 36.20 56.66 -21.75
C ARG A 8 36.15 55.85 -23.07
N SER A 9 35.04 55.11 -23.24
CA SER A 9 34.21 54.90 -24.44
C SER A 9 34.80 54.97 -25.86
N THR A 10 34.50 53.98 -26.71
CA THR A 10 33.53 54.11 -27.82
C THR A 10 33.24 52.77 -28.52
N CYS A 11 31.99 52.65 -28.94
CA CYS A 11 31.33 51.55 -29.64
C CYS A 11 31.58 51.63 -31.15
N VAL A 12 31.74 50.48 -31.84
CA VAL A 12 31.39 50.30 -33.26
C VAL A 12 30.87 48.87 -33.46
N TYR A 13 29.65 48.78 -34.00
CA TYR A 13 28.92 47.57 -34.44
C TYR A 13 29.34 47.19 -35.88
N THR A 14 28.88 46.00 -36.35
CA THR A 14 29.03 45.33 -37.69
C THR A 14 30.31 44.48 -37.81
N ASP A 15 30.31 43.16 -38.06
CA ASP A 15 29.45 42.23 -38.82
C ASP A 15 29.50 40.83 -38.17
N MET A 16 28.38 40.13 -37.94
CA MET A 16 27.64 39.23 -38.85
C MET A 16 28.37 37.94 -39.30
N LEU A 17 27.70 36.82 -38.97
CA LEU A 17 27.84 35.44 -39.46
C LEU A 17 29.11 34.66 -39.07
N PHE A 18 28.96 33.74 -38.10
CA PHE A 18 29.15 32.29 -38.25
C PHE A 18 29.13 31.62 -36.87
N LEU A 19 27.94 31.21 -36.37
CA LEU A 19 27.76 29.99 -35.58
C LEU A 19 26.27 29.78 -35.26
N ALA A 20 25.55 29.15 -36.20
CA ALA A 20 24.27 28.51 -35.95
C ALA A 20 24.40 27.05 -36.36
N CYS A 21 24.77 26.19 -35.41
CA CYS A 21 24.49 24.76 -35.46
C CYS A 21 24.65 24.18 -34.04
N VAL A 22 23.64 23.41 -33.64
CA VAL A 22 23.49 22.70 -32.36
C VAL A 22 22.98 23.54 -31.18
N LEU A 23 21.67 23.86 -31.21
CA LEU A 23 20.77 23.82 -30.05
C LEU A 23 19.33 23.93 -30.57
N ALA A 24 18.74 22.79 -30.94
CA ALA A 24 17.32 22.67 -31.26
C ALA A 24 16.78 21.40 -30.61
N ALA A 25 16.26 21.54 -29.39
CA ALA A 25 15.27 20.64 -28.81
C ALA A 25 14.21 21.51 -28.13
N ALA A 26 13.27 21.93 -28.98
CA ALA A 26 11.94 22.50 -28.77
C ALA A 26 11.49 22.90 -27.35
N ALA A 27 11.41 24.21 -27.14
CA ALA A 27 10.37 24.82 -26.34
C ALA A 27 8.99 24.60 -27.00
N PRO A 28 7.91 24.35 -26.26
CA PRO A 28 6.59 24.15 -26.85
C PRO A 28 6.05 25.48 -27.37
N THR A 29 5.72 25.50 -28.66
CA THR A 29 5.09 26.61 -29.38
C THR A 29 3.72 26.97 -28.80
N GLU A 30 3.56 28.24 -28.41
CA GLU A 30 2.28 28.92 -28.27
C GLU A 30 1.55 28.90 -29.62
N GLY A 31 0.60 27.98 -29.76
CA GLY A 31 -0.17 27.81 -31.00
C GLY A 31 -1.25 26.72 -30.93
N ALA A 32 -1.20 25.84 -29.92
CA ALA A 32 -2.21 24.80 -29.68
C ALA A 32 -3.10 25.08 -28.44
N ALA A 33 -3.07 26.29 -27.89
CA ALA A 33 -3.77 26.68 -26.67
C ALA A 33 -5.21 27.22 -26.89
N ALA A 34 -5.60 27.54 -28.14
CA ALA A 34 -6.92 28.11 -28.43
C ALA A 34 -8.07 27.08 -28.47
N GLY A 35 -7.78 25.77 -28.45
CA GLY A 35 -8.79 24.69 -28.45
C GLY A 35 -8.98 23.98 -27.11
N ARG A 36 -8.17 24.29 -26.09
CA ARG A 36 -8.21 23.64 -24.76
C ARG A 36 -8.70 24.57 -23.63
N GLY A 37 -9.17 25.75 -24.00
CA GLY A 37 -9.61 26.83 -23.09
C GLY A 37 -11.04 26.73 -22.56
N LEU A 38 -11.79 25.65 -22.84
CA LEU A 38 -13.18 25.47 -22.40
C LEU A 38 -13.37 24.48 -21.24
N ALA A 39 -12.31 23.83 -20.75
CA ALA A 39 -12.39 22.81 -19.69
C ALA A 39 -11.92 23.28 -18.30
N ARG A 40 -11.79 24.60 -18.07
CA ARG A 40 -11.73 25.19 -16.72
C ARG A 40 -13.07 25.84 -16.42
N ARG A 41 -14.09 25.03 -16.13
CA ARG A 41 -15.37 25.51 -15.59
C ARG A 41 -15.61 24.86 -14.23
N ALA A 42 -16.21 25.67 -13.35
CA ALA A 42 -16.75 25.35 -12.04
C ALA A 42 -17.31 23.93 -11.95
N ALA A 43 -17.28 23.34 -10.74
CA ALA A 43 -17.92 22.07 -10.39
C ALA A 43 -19.12 21.80 -11.32
N THR A 44 -18.89 21.00 -12.36
CA THR A 44 -19.89 20.83 -13.41
C THR A 44 -21.05 20.12 -12.73
N LEU A 45 -22.22 20.76 -12.75
CA LEU A 45 -23.44 20.14 -12.22
C LEU A 45 -23.53 18.71 -12.76
N PRO A 46 -23.95 17.74 -11.93
CA PRO A 46 -24.02 16.35 -12.35
C PRO A 46 -24.90 16.22 -13.59
N ASP A 47 -24.35 15.61 -14.64
CA ASP A 47 -25.07 15.33 -15.87
C ASP A 47 -25.85 14.02 -15.70
N PRO A 48 -27.19 14.01 -15.80
CA PRO A 48 -27.97 12.80 -15.62
C PRO A 48 -27.59 11.68 -16.61
N ALA A 49 -27.02 12.01 -17.78
CA ALA A 49 -26.61 11.05 -18.80
C ALA A 49 -25.27 10.35 -18.51
N TYR A 50 -24.48 10.85 -17.55
CA TYR A 50 -23.19 10.26 -17.18
C TYR A 50 -23.12 9.96 -15.69
N LEU A 51 -22.25 9.03 -15.33
CA LEU A 51 -21.87 8.73 -13.95
C LEU A 51 -20.34 8.73 -13.86
N ARG A 52 -19.79 9.59 -13.01
CA ARG A 52 -18.36 9.68 -12.73
C ARG A 52 -18.04 8.86 -11.49
N VAL A 53 -17.24 7.81 -11.64
CA VAL A 53 -16.93 6.90 -10.55
C VAL A 53 -15.43 6.76 -10.36
N ALA A 54 -15.01 6.51 -9.13
CA ALA A 54 -13.63 6.17 -8.81
C ALA A 54 -13.55 5.05 -7.77
N THR A 55 -12.62 4.11 -7.92
CA THR A 55 -12.29 3.11 -6.90
C THR A 55 -10.83 3.25 -6.48
N TRP A 56 -10.56 3.06 -5.19
CA TRP A 56 -9.21 3.16 -4.64
C TRP A 56 -9.04 2.33 -3.37
N ASN A 57 -8.11 1.37 -3.40
CA ASN A 57 -7.53 0.83 -2.18
C ASN A 57 -6.60 1.87 -1.54
N VAL A 58 -6.99 2.37 -0.37
CA VAL A 58 -6.24 3.43 0.35
C VAL A 58 -5.26 2.87 1.36
N ALA A 59 -5.12 1.53 1.45
CA ALA A 59 -4.03 0.92 2.16
C ALA A 59 -2.68 1.39 1.59
N ALA A 60 -1.67 1.16 2.39
CA ALA A 60 -0.29 1.40 2.00
C ALA A 60 0.53 0.48 2.85
N ILE A 61 1.49 -0.16 2.22
CA ILE A 61 2.44 -1.00 2.90
C ILE A 61 3.49 -0.07 3.52
N ASN A 62 3.28 0.32 4.78
CA ASN A 62 4.22 0.02 5.88
C ASN A 62 4.41 1.05 6.99
N ASN A 63 4.63 0.49 8.18
CA ASN A 63 5.34 1.14 9.27
C ASN A 63 6.85 1.25 9.02
N ASN A 64 7.44 0.32 8.27
CA ASN A 64 8.79 0.38 7.73
C ASN A 64 8.87 1.29 6.47
N PRO A 65 9.44 2.50 6.56
CA PRO A 65 9.51 3.41 5.41
C PRO A 65 10.37 2.85 4.27
N PHE A 66 11.30 1.94 4.53
CA PHE A 66 12.22 1.40 3.53
C PHE A 66 11.78 0.06 2.95
N GLU A 67 10.65 -0.54 3.38
CA GLU A 67 10.33 -1.92 2.99
C GLU A 67 10.14 -2.08 1.48
N TYR A 68 9.68 -1.03 0.79
CA TYR A 68 9.44 -1.01 -0.64
C TYR A 68 10.32 0.03 -1.34
N TRP A 69 10.71 -0.29 -2.56
CA TRP A 69 11.25 0.70 -3.48
C TRP A 69 10.17 1.75 -3.71
N ILE A 70 10.53 3.02 -3.47
CA ILE A 70 9.64 4.14 -3.75
C ILE A 70 10.27 5.05 -4.78
N THR A 71 9.45 5.90 -5.38
CA THR A 71 9.99 7.07 -6.07
C THR A 71 10.23 8.20 -5.09
N HIS A 72 11.47 8.69 -5.09
CA HIS A 72 11.94 9.75 -4.23
C HIS A 72 12.57 10.87 -5.07
N ASP A 73 12.29 12.12 -4.72
CA ASP A 73 12.76 13.29 -5.49
C ASP A 73 14.28 13.54 -5.30
N ASP A 74 14.83 13.13 -4.16
CA ASP A 74 16.28 13.15 -3.92
C ASP A 74 16.96 11.92 -4.57
N PRO A 75 17.85 12.10 -5.57
CA PRO A 75 18.56 11.00 -6.20
C PRO A 75 19.46 10.21 -5.24
N LYS A 76 19.85 10.80 -4.09
CA LYS A 76 20.60 10.11 -3.05
C LYS A 76 19.85 8.92 -2.47
N TYR A 77 18.52 8.89 -2.53
CA TYR A 77 17.74 7.73 -2.10
C TYR A 77 18.09 6.49 -2.92
N ASN A 78 18.00 6.59 -4.26
CA ASN A 78 18.29 5.45 -5.14
C ASN A 78 19.76 5.03 -5.02
N GLN A 79 20.68 5.98 -4.82
CA GLN A 79 22.09 5.66 -4.58
C GLN A 79 22.25 4.89 -3.26
N MET A 80 21.70 5.39 -2.15
CA MET A 80 21.77 4.73 -0.85
C MET A 80 21.20 3.31 -0.90
N MET A 81 20.04 3.13 -1.52
CA MET A 81 19.40 1.81 -1.61
C MET A 81 20.20 0.83 -2.49
N GLN A 82 20.82 1.32 -3.57
CA GLN A 82 21.75 0.52 -4.38
C GLN A 82 23.04 0.19 -3.62
N ASP A 83 23.57 1.11 -2.82
CA ASP A 83 24.75 0.88 -1.98
C ASP A 83 24.45 -0.14 -0.87
N VAL A 84 23.23 -0.14 -0.31
CA VAL A 84 22.76 -1.20 0.60
C VAL A 84 22.72 -2.54 -0.11
N GLN A 85 22.21 -2.61 -1.34
CA GLN A 85 22.21 -3.85 -2.11
C GLN A 85 23.65 -4.32 -2.38
N ALA A 86 24.54 -3.42 -2.82
CA ALA A 86 25.94 -3.74 -3.08
C ALA A 86 26.66 -4.24 -1.83
N PHE A 87 26.41 -3.60 -0.67
CA PHE A 87 26.94 -4.05 0.61
C PHE A 87 26.45 -5.45 0.96
N LEU A 88 25.18 -5.78 0.67
CA LEU A 88 24.67 -7.12 0.92
C LEU A 88 25.26 -8.15 -0.05
N ASP A 89 25.42 -7.79 -1.32
CA ASP A 89 25.94 -8.69 -2.35
C ASP A 89 27.44 -8.97 -2.13
N GLU A 90 28.23 -7.92 -1.88
CA GLU A 90 29.69 -7.95 -1.76
C GLU A 90 30.17 -7.09 -0.56
N PRO A 91 29.94 -7.55 0.69
CA PRO A 91 30.24 -6.75 1.89
C PRO A 91 31.74 -6.53 2.14
N GLY A 92 32.62 -7.37 1.55
CA GLY A 92 34.06 -7.25 1.67
C GLY A 92 34.54 -7.20 3.12
N ALA A 93 35.45 -6.27 3.43
CA ALA A 93 35.97 -6.09 4.79
C ALA A 93 34.95 -5.50 5.78
N ALA A 94 33.81 -5.00 5.29
CA ALA A 94 32.73 -4.52 6.15
C ALA A 94 31.79 -5.65 6.59
N ASP A 95 31.94 -6.88 6.07
CA ASP A 95 31.36 -8.07 6.68
C ASP A 95 32.15 -8.40 7.94
N VAL A 96 31.81 -7.74 9.03
CA VAL A 96 32.44 -7.91 10.34
C VAL A 96 31.70 -8.97 11.16
N ALA A 97 32.35 -9.47 12.22
CA ALA A 97 31.70 -10.38 13.14
C ALA A 97 30.48 -9.70 13.81
N VAL A 98 29.40 -10.44 14.07
CA VAL A 98 28.20 -9.91 14.73
C VAL A 98 28.54 -9.33 16.11
N SER A 99 29.52 -9.90 16.82
CA SER A 99 30.05 -9.37 18.08
C SER A 99 30.71 -7.99 17.98
N THR A 100 31.04 -7.53 16.77
CA THR A 100 31.50 -6.14 16.53
C THR A 100 30.34 -5.15 16.61
N VAL A 101 29.13 -5.60 16.29
CA VAL A 101 27.90 -4.78 16.29
C VAL A 101 27.16 -4.91 17.62
N LEU A 102 26.90 -6.14 18.07
CA LEU A 102 26.38 -6.42 19.41
C LEU A 102 27.55 -6.86 20.29
N THR A 103 28.21 -5.89 20.92
CA THR A 103 29.42 -6.11 21.72
C THR A 103 29.16 -6.94 22.97
N GLU A 104 30.22 -7.52 23.54
CA GLU A 104 30.13 -8.29 24.79
C GLU A 104 29.57 -7.44 25.95
N ALA A 105 29.91 -6.14 25.99
CA ALA A 105 29.34 -5.23 26.98
C ALA A 105 27.81 -5.08 26.80
N MET A 106 27.35 -4.89 25.56
CA MET A 106 25.91 -4.83 25.25
C MET A 106 25.20 -6.14 25.59
N LEU A 107 25.82 -7.29 25.28
CA LEU A 107 25.28 -8.60 25.63
C LEU A 107 25.16 -8.78 27.14
N GLY A 108 26.17 -8.37 27.92
CA GLY A 108 26.13 -8.41 29.38
C GLY A 108 25.03 -7.53 29.98
N GLU A 109 24.84 -6.33 29.44
CA GLU A 109 23.72 -5.46 29.84
C GLU A 109 22.35 -6.06 29.50
N LEU A 110 22.24 -6.71 28.33
CA LEU A 110 21.01 -7.38 27.91
C LEU A 110 20.71 -8.59 28.80
N GLN A 111 21.72 -9.40 29.10
CA GLN A 111 21.62 -10.51 30.04
C GLN A 111 21.07 -10.04 31.39
N ALA A 112 21.68 -9.00 31.97
CA ALA A 112 21.24 -8.42 33.24
C ALA A 112 19.77 -7.97 33.19
N LYS A 113 19.36 -7.29 32.11
CA LYS A 113 17.97 -6.84 31.92
C LYS A 113 16.97 -7.98 31.76
N MET A 114 17.33 -9.05 31.05
CA MET A 114 16.48 -10.23 30.92
C MET A 114 16.34 -11.00 32.24
N THR A 115 17.43 -11.13 33.00
CA THR A 115 17.41 -11.71 34.36
C THR A 115 16.58 -10.88 35.32
N GLU A 116 16.74 -9.55 35.33
CA GLU A 116 15.92 -8.62 36.14
C GLU A 116 14.42 -8.73 35.78
N ALA A 117 14.11 -8.91 34.50
CA ALA A 117 12.76 -9.13 34.01
C ALA A 117 12.19 -10.53 34.32
N GLY A 118 12.96 -11.39 35.00
CA GLY A 118 12.55 -12.74 35.42
C GLY A 118 12.39 -13.72 34.26
N TRP A 119 13.24 -13.63 33.23
CA TRP A 119 13.18 -14.57 32.11
C TRP A 119 13.94 -15.86 32.43
N ASP A 120 13.35 -16.99 32.07
CA ASP A 120 14.00 -18.29 32.17
C ASP A 120 15.03 -18.48 31.05
N HIS A 121 16.00 -19.38 31.27
CA HIS A 121 17.01 -19.82 30.30
C HIS A 121 17.91 -18.72 29.71
N VAL A 122 18.12 -17.64 30.46
CA VAL A 122 18.91 -16.48 30.01
C VAL A 122 20.37 -16.85 29.81
N ASP A 123 20.97 -17.59 30.74
CA ASP A 123 22.39 -17.98 30.66
C ASP A 123 22.65 -18.94 29.50
N GLU A 124 21.73 -19.87 29.25
CA GLU A 124 21.76 -20.81 28.14
C GLU A 124 21.65 -20.07 26.80
N ALA A 125 20.75 -19.09 26.67
CA ALA A 125 20.64 -18.27 25.47
C ALA A 125 21.89 -17.44 25.21
N VAL A 126 22.53 -16.91 26.26
CA VAL A 126 23.79 -16.16 26.13
C VAL A 126 24.94 -17.10 25.75
N ALA A 127 25.00 -18.30 26.32
CA ALA A 127 25.99 -19.32 25.94
C ALA A 127 25.82 -19.76 24.49
N GLU A 128 24.57 -20.01 24.07
CA GLU A 128 24.23 -20.32 22.68
C GLU A 128 24.63 -19.18 21.75
N TRP A 129 24.34 -17.92 22.12
CA TRP A 129 24.76 -16.75 21.37
C TRP A 129 26.27 -16.69 21.14
N ARG A 130 27.05 -16.80 22.22
CA ARG A 130 28.52 -16.76 22.15
C ARG A 130 29.08 -17.89 21.29
N SER A 131 28.50 -19.08 21.42
CA SER A 131 28.93 -20.29 20.71
C SER A 131 28.57 -20.26 19.22
N GLN A 132 27.32 -19.94 18.89
CA GLN A 132 26.77 -20.15 17.57
C GLN A 132 26.73 -18.89 16.70
N TYR A 133 26.52 -17.70 17.29
CA TYR A 133 26.10 -16.52 16.53
C TYR A 133 27.11 -15.37 16.58
N ALA A 134 27.76 -15.14 17.73
CA ALA A 134 28.62 -13.98 17.95
C ALA A 134 29.78 -13.87 16.94
N GLY A 135 30.39 -15.00 16.58
CA GLY A 135 31.51 -15.07 15.63
C GLY A 135 31.12 -15.07 14.15
N ARG A 136 29.83 -15.12 13.82
CA ARG A 136 29.37 -15.11 12.42
C ARG A 136 29.59 -13.74 11.80
N GLN A 137 29.73 -13.70 10.48
CA GLN A 137 29.74 -12.44 9.74
C GLN A 137 28.32 -11.86 9.61
N ILE A 138 28.18 -10.53 9.75
CA ILE A 138 26.88 -9.86 9.81
C ILE A 138 26.01 -10.13 8.57
N ILE A 139 26.59 -10.16 7.37
CA ILE A 139 25.86 -10.41 6.12
C ILE A 139 25.90 -11.89 5.77
N ALA A 140 27.09 -12.45 5.50
CA ALA A 140 27.21 -13.80 4.97
C ALA A 140 26.74 -14.88 5.96
N GLY A 141 26.92 -14.66 7.27
CA GLY A 141 26.64 -15.66 8.30
C GLY A 141 25.37 -15.42 9.13
N PHE A 142 24.84 -14.20 9.15
CA PHE A 142 23.68 -13.85 9.97
C PHE A 142 22.47 -13.40 9.13
N MET A 143 22.58 -12.30 8.39
CA MET A 143 21.45 -11.76 7.61
C MET A 143 21.00 -12.69 6.48
N LYS A 144 21.94 -13.33 5.76
CA LYS A 144 21.64 -14.26 4.66
C LYS A 144 21.34 -15.70 5.13
N ASP A 145 21.42 -15.99 6.43
CA ASP A 145 21.16 -17.34 6.95
C ASP A 145 19.67 -17.70 6.81
N LYS A 146 19.40 -18.68 5.95
CA LYS A 146 18.04 -19.17 5.67
C LYS A 146 17.43 -19.91 6.85
N ASP A 147 18.22 -20.58 7.66
CA ASP A 147 17.76 -21.36 8.81
C ASP A 147 17.40 -20.46 9.99
N LEU A 148 18.16 -19.39 10.23
CA LEU A 148 17.74 -18.32 11.14
C LEU A 148 16.37 -17.73 10.74
N GLY A 149 16.16 -17.51 9.44
CA GLY A 149 14.87 -17.07 8.90
C GLY A 149 13.73 -18.05 9.20
N LYS A 150 13.95 -19.37 9.03
CA LYS A 150 12.95 -20.41 9.33
C LYS A 150 12.62 -20.53 10.81
N LYS A 151 13.60 -20.30 11.70
CA LYS A 151 13.43 -20.30 13.17
C LYS A 151 12.66 -19.09 13.70
N ARG A 152 12.56 -18.03 12.88
CA ARG A 152 11.85 -16.77 13.19
C ARG A 152 12.38 -16.01 14.41
N LEU A 153 13.63 -16.27 14.83
CA LEU A 153 14.24 -15.63 16.01
C LEU A 153 14.25 -14.10 15.93
N MET A 154 14.39 -13.52 14.74
CA MET A 154 14.32 -12.06 14.55
C MET A 154 12.89 -11.58 14.25
N SER A 155 12.16 -12.29 13.39
CA SER A 155 10.87 -11.80 12.86
C SER A 155 9.68 -11.98 13.82
N MET A 156 9.74 -12.91 14.78
CA MET A 156 8.70 -13.02 15.82
C MET A 156 8.67 -11.84 16.77
N PRO A 157 9.78 -11.47 17.44
CA PRO A 157 9.77 -10.28 18.29
C PRO A 157 9.57 -9.02 17.46
N ASP A 158 10.00 -8.97 16.19
CA ASP A 158 9.75 -7.80 15.33
C ASP A 158 8.25 -7.54 15.16
N ARG A 159 7.46 -8.60 14.97
CA ARG A 159 6.01 -8.53 14.86
C ARG A 159 5.33 -7.92 16.09
N THR A 160 5.89 -8.08 17.29
CA THR A 160 5.25 -7.63 18.53
C THR A 160 5.86 -6.36 19.12
N THR A 161 7.10 -6.00 18.76
CA THR A 161 7.80 -4.86 19.35
C THR A 161 8.13 -3.74 18.38
N ASN A 162 8.05 -3.94 17.05
CA ASN A 162 8.48 -2.94 16.08
C ASN A 162 7.66 -1.64 16.15
N THR A 163 6.33 -1.77 16.13
CA THR A 163 5.37 -0.68 16.25
C THR A 163 4.20 -1.17 17.12
N ILE A 164 3.98 -0.51 18.25
CA ILE A 164 3.02 -0.91 19.28
C ILE A 164 1.89 0.12 19.34
N ASN A 165 0.64 -0.32 19.18
CA ASN A 165 -0.53 0.56 19.33
C ASN A 165 -0.79 0.86 20.81
N LEU A 166 -0.94 2.14 21.13
CA LEU A 166 -1.16 2.65 22.48
C LEU A 166 -2.64 2.96 22.73
N ALA A 167 -3.03 3.01 24.00
CA ALA A 167 -4.38 3.41 24.41
C ALA A 167 -4.77 4.82 23.95
N SER A 168 -3.78 5.69 23.72
CA SER A 168 -3.99 7.04 23.19
C SER A 168 -4.38 7.08 21.71
N GLY A 169 -4.35 5.94 21.01
CA GLY A 169 -4.48 5.87 19.55
C GLY A 169 -3.18 6.24 18.80
N GLN A 170 -2.09 6.54 19.51
CA GLN A 170 -0.76 6.71 18.93
C GLN A 170 -0.01 5.38 18.87
N THR A 171 1.18 5.40 18.27
CA THR A 171 2.08 4.24 18.22
C THR A 171 3.40 4.54 18.93
N ALA A 172 3.92 3.55 19.64
CA ALA A 172 5.30 3.52 20.11
C ALA A 172 6.15 2.69 19.15
N THR A 173 7.29 3.22 18.73
CA THR A 173 8.18 2.59 17.74
C THR A 173 9.50 2.21 18.38
N ARG A 174 9.98 0.99 18.09
CA ARG A 174 11.28 0.50 18.57
C ARG A 174 12.43 1.31 17.92
N PRO A 175 13.54 1.58 18.63
CA PRO A 175 14.73 2.19 18.03
C PRO A 175 15.39 1.30 16.95
N THR A 176 14.93 1.41 15.70
CA THR A 176 15.47 0.67 14.55
C THR A 176 15.43 1.51 13.27
N ALA A 177 16.18 1.11 12.24
CA ALA A 177 16.17 1.78 10.94
C ALA A 177 14.87 1.56 10.15
N ILE A 178 14.16 0.48 10.43
CA ILE A 178 13.04 -0.04 9.62
C ILE A 178 11.66 0.21 10.24
N ASN A 179 11.47 1.37 10.86
CA ASN A 179 10.17 1.87 11.30
C ASN A 179 10.17 3.40 11.42
N CYS A 180 9.07 3.97 11.94
CA CYS A 180 8.95 5.41 12.18
C CYS A 180 9.40 5.86 13.56
N TYR A 181 10.54 5.36 14.03
CA TYR A 181 11.21 5.90 15.19
C TYR A 181 11.65 7.35 14.97
N GLY A 182 11.21 8.25 15.85
CA GLY A 182 11.33 9.70 15.66
C GLY A 182 12.71 10.28 15.97
N ALA A 183 13.45 9.67 16.88
CA ALA A 183 14.77 10.15 17.31
C ALA A 183 15.90 9.61 16.42
N GLU A 184 17.05 10.26 16.55
CA GLU A 184 18.26 9.94 15.77
C GLU A 184 19.27 9.13 16.60
N PHE A 185 20.11 8.40 15.88
CA PHE A 185 21.23 7.63 16.38
C PHE A 185 22.53 8.28 15.88
N ALA A 186 23.19 9.09 16.70
CA ALA A 186 24.48 9.68 16.34
C ALA A 186 25.63 8.64 16.36
N SER A 187 25.45 7.56 17.13
CA SER A 187 26.41 6.46 17.28
C SER A 187 25.71 5.14 17.61
N MET A 188 26.44 4.02 17.51
CA MET A 188 25.98 2.71 17.97
C MET A 188 25.70 2.69 19.48
N GLU A 189 26.48 3.42 20.27
CA GLU A 189 26.26 3.56 21.73
C GLU A 189 24.92 4.25 22.03
N GLN A 190 24.63 5.34 21.32
CA GLN A 190 23.37 6.05 21.51
C GLN A 190 22.18 5.21 21.05
N TRP A 191 22.30 4.51 19.91
CA TRP A 191 21.28 3.57 19.45
C TRP A 191 21.03 2.49 20.51
N TRP A 192 22.08 1.88 21.05
CA TRP A 192 21.97 0.81 22.04
C TRP A 192 21.26 1.29 23.32
N ALA A 193 21.66 2.45 23.84
CA ALA A 193 21.01 3.05 25.01
C ALA A 193 19.51 3.26 24.79
N GLN A 194 19.13 3.79 23.62
CA GLN A 194 17.72 3.98 23.25
C GLN A 194 17.00 2.64 23.10
N TRP A 195 17.58 1.66 22.38
CA TRP A 195 16.98 0.36 22.13
C TRP A 195 16.71 -0.40 23.43
N LYS A 196 17.72 -0.49 24.31
CA LYS A 196 17.63 -1.14 25.62
C LYS A 196 16.58 -0.45 26.50
N GLY A 197 16.64 0.88 26.58
CA GLY A 197 15.69 1.68 27.38
C GLY A 197 14.25 1.57 26.88
N PHE A 198 14.04 1.51 25.57
CA PHE A 198 12.73 1.22 24.99
C PHE A 198 12.25 -0.16 25.41
N MET A 199 13.07 -1.20 25.24
CA MET A 199 12.65 -2.59 25.45
C MET A 199 12.32 -2.91 26.91
N PHE A 200 13.12 -2.42 27.86
CA PHE A 200 13.04 -2.85 29.26
C PHE A 200 12.57 -1.78 30.24
N ASP A 201 12.79 -0.49 29.95
CA ASP A 201 12.55 0.57 30.93
C ASP A 201 11.28 1.38 30.62
N THR A 202 10.91 1.50 29.34
CA THR A 202 9.70 2.23 28.91
C THR A 202 8.43 1.43 29.18
N LYS A 203 7.60 1.87 30.13
CA LYS A 203 6.25 1.34 30.32
C LYS A 203 5.28 1.97 29.32
N LEU A 204 4.56 1.14 28.58
CA LEU A 204 3.59 1.53 27.57
C LEU A 204 2.16 1.21 28.04
N SER A 205 1.25 2.15 27.90
CA SER A 205 -0.19 1.92 28.05
C SER A 205 -0.75 1.35 26.75
N LEU A 206 -0.95 0.04 26.69
CA LEU A 206 -1.38 -0.67 25.48
C LEU A 206 -2.85 -0.42 25.18
N ALA A 207 -3.24 -0.55 23.92
CA ALA A 207 -4.65 -0.47 23.49
C ALA A 207 -5.58 -1.47 24.21
N SER A 208 -5.04 -2.55 24.78
CA SER A 208 -5.77 -3.51 25.62
C SER A 208 -6.10 -3.00 27.04
N GLY A 209 -5.65 -1.79 27.39
CA GLY A 209 -5.78 -1.21 28.74
C GLY A 209 -4.73 -1.72 29.74
N LYS A 210 -3.84 -2.63 29.34
CA LYS A 210 -2.73 -3.11 30.16
C LYS A 210 -1.52 -2.20 30.04
N GLU A 211 -0.75 -2.08 31.12
CA GLU A 211 0.60 -1.51 31.06
C GLU A 211 1.61 -2.63 30.88
N ALA A 212 2.56 -2.44 29.97
CA ALA A 212 3.65 -3.37 29.76
C ALA A 212 4.89 -2.67 29.19
N THR A 213 6.08 -3.21 29.46
CA THR A 213 7.28 -2.88 28.68
C THR A 213 7.30 -3.73 27.40
N PRO A 214 7.93 -3.28 26.31
CA PRO A 214 8.01 -4.07 25.08
C PRO A 214 8.63 -5.46 25.27
N SER A 215 9.58 -5.64 26.21
CA SER A 215 10.14 -6.94 26.56
C SER A 215 9.07 -7.93 27.07
N GLN A 216 8.02 -7.45 27.73
CA GLN A 216 6.89 -8.29 28.17
C GLN A 216 6.00 -8.74 27.00
N LEU A 217 6.13 -8.12 25.82
CA LEU A 217 5.43 -8.51 24.59
C LEU A 217 6.20 -9.57 23.77
N VAL A 218 7.46 -9.84 24.13
CA VAL A 218 8.26 -10.89 23.50
C VAL A 218 7.75 -12.26 23.97
N SER A 219 7.20 -13.03 23.03
CA SER A 219 6.59 -14.34 23.28
C SER A 219 7.55 -15.49 23.01
N LYS A 220 7.34 -16.62 23.69
CA LYS A 220 8.02 -17.89 23.38
C LYS A 220 7.70 -18.32 21.94
N ILE A 221 8.69 -18.85 21.23
CA ILE A 221 8.52 -19.36 19.86
C ILE A 221 8.38 -20.88 19.94
N SER A 222 7.27 -21.42 19.44
CA SER A 222 6.99 -22.86 19.53
C SER A 222 7.42 -23.64 18.29
N ARG A 223 8.04 -24.81 18.51
CA ARG A 223 8.43 -25.76 17.45
C ARG A 223 7.22 -26.35 16.74
N ALA A 224 6.08 -26.47 17.41
CA ALA A 224 4.84 -26.96 16.80
C ALA A 224 4.43 -26.09 15.60
N LYS A 225 4.71 -24.78 15.68
CA LYS A 225 4.46 -23.83 14.59
C LYS A 225 5.70 -23.60 13.71
N TYR A 226 6.90 -23.72 14.28
CA TYR A 226 8.18 -23.49 13.59
C TYR A 226 9.12 -24.69 13.79
N PRO A 227 8.95 -25.77 13.00
CA PRO A 227 9.68 -27.03 13.21
C PRO A 227 11.20 -26.96 13.02
N ALA A 228 11.72 -25.84 12.52
CA ALA A 228 13.16 -25.61 12.37
C ALA A 228 13.88 -25.32 13.70
N LEU A 229 13.14 -25.05 14.78
CA LEU A 229 13.71 -24.90 16.12
C LEU A 229 14.05 -26.26 16.72
N THR A 230 15.22 -26.34 17.35
CA THR A 230 15.53 -27.44 18.27
C THR A 230 14.74 -27.28 19.58
N GLU A 231 14.73 -28.35 20.38
CA GLU A 231 14.11 -28.32 21.72
C GLU A 231 14.76 -27.31 22.65
N ALA A 232 16.10 -27.25 22.64
CA ALA A 232 16.86 -26.27 23.42
C ALA A 232 16.50 -24.84 22.97
N GLU A 233 16.47 -24.58 21.67
CA GLU A 233 16.10 -23.27 21.13
C GLU A 233 14.66 -22.87 21.47
N GLU A 234 13.70 -23.81 21.47
CA GLU A 234 12.33 -23.53 21.93
C GLU A 234 12.32 -23.12 23.40
N ALA A 235 13.05 -23.83 24.27
CA ALA A 235 13.15 -23.52 25.69
C ALA A 235 13.71 -22.12 25.94
N MET A 236 14.82 -21.77 25.29
CA MET A 236 15.49 -20.47 25.43
C MET A 236 15.01 -19.41 24.41
N SER A 237 13.92 -19.66 23.68
CA SER A 237 13.54 -18.83 22.52
C SER A 237 13.27 -17.37 22.87
N ARG A 238 12.76 -17.09 24.07
CA ARG A 238 12.45 -15.72 24.49
C ARG A 238 13.73 -14.88 24.64
N PRO A 239 14.71 -15.23 25.50
CA PRO A 239 15.99 -14.52 25.54
C PRO A 239 16.76 -14.58 24.22
N LEU A 240 16.85 -15.74 23.57
CA LEU A 240 17.61 -15.87 22.32
C LEU A 240 17.05 -14.97 21.19
N SER A 241 15.72 -14.90 21.04
CA SER A 241 15.08 -14.03 20.04
C SER A 241 15.30 -12.54 20.33
N ALA A 242 15.33 -12.12 21.59
CA ALA A 242 15.65 -10.74 21.96
C ALA A 242 17.10 -10.38 21.60
N ILE A 243 18.06 -11.28 21.85
CA ILE A 243 19.46 -11.09 21.45
C ILE A 243 19.57 -11.01 19.92
N CYS A 244 18.95 -11.93 19.19
CA CYS A 244 18.96 -11.92 17.72
C CYS A 244 18.28 -10.66 17.14
N GLN A 245 17.21 -10.17 17.77
CA GLN A 245 16.55 -8.92 17.36
C GLN A 245 17.45 -7.70 17.58
N ALA A 246 18.11 -7.61 18.74
CA ALA A 246 19.08 -6.54 19.02
C ALA A 246 20.21 -6.53 17.98
N ALA A 247 20.78 -7.70 17.68
CA ALA A 247 21.80 -7.84 16.67
C ALA A 247 21.30 -7.43 15.28
N PHE A 248 20.10 -7.87 14.88
CA PHE A 248 19.49 -7.49 13.61
C PHE A 248 19.32 -5.98 13.47
N ASP A 249 18.70 -5.32 14.45
CA ASP A 249 18.50 -3.86 14.44
C ASP A 249 19.85 -3.12 14.41
N GLY A 250 20.82 -3.60 15.20
CA GLY A 250 22.17 -3.04 15.24
C GLY A 250 22.91 -3.18 13.91
N ILE A 251 22.75 -4.32 13.23
CA ILE A 251 23.34 -4.57 11.90
C ILE A 251 22.77 -3.58 10.88
N LEU A 252 21.46 -3.30 10.93
CA LEU A 252 20.85 -2.32 10.03
C LEU A 252 21.42 -0.92 10.25
N VAL A 253 21.59 -0.50 11.51
CA VAL A 253 22.19 0.80 11.85
C VAL A 253 23.66 0.86 11.44
N HIS A 254 24.43 -0.20 11.74
CA HIS A 254 25.84 -0.31 11.33
C HIS A 254 25.99 -0.23 9.81
N MET A 255 25.21 -1.02 9.07
CA MET A 255 25.21 -1.05 7.61
C MET A 255 24.88 0.33 7.04
N LEU A 256 23.79 0.96 7.46
CA LEU A 256 23.40 2.29 6.96
C LEU A 256 24.41 3.39 7.29
N ASN A 257 25.19 3.24 8.35
CA ASN A 257 26.29 4.14 8.69
C ASN A 257 27.59 3.87 7.90
N THR A 258 27.68 2.73 7.22
CA THR A 258 28.92 2.26 6.56
C THR A 258 28.81 2.25 5.03
N VAL A 259 27.61 1.99 4.49
CA VAL A 259 27.34 1.99 3.04
C VAL A 259 27.82 3.27 2.36
N GLY A 260 28.28 3.15 1.11
CA GLY A 260 28.87 4.27 0.37
C GLY A 260 30.15 4.83 1.01
N GLY A 261 30.89 4.03 1.79
CA GLY A 261 32.07 4.48 2.52
C GLY A 261 31.75 5.48 3.64
N GLY A 262 30.55 5.38 4.22
CA GLY A 262 30.04 6.31 5.24
C GLY A 262 29.36 7.57 4.68
N ALA A 263 29.28 7.71 3.35
CA ALA A 263 28.64 8.86 2.70
C ALA A 263 27.18 9.07 3.12
N HIS A 264 26.50 8.00 3.57
CA HIS A 264 25.08 8.05 3.94
C HIS A 264 24.81 8.28 5.43
N LYS A 265 25.84 8.32 6.27
CA LYS A 265 25.69 8.43 7.74
C LYS A 265 24.80 9.59 8.17
N GLU A 266 24.88 10.72 7.46
CA GLU A 266 24.11 11.93 7.75
C GLU A 266 22.83 12.06 6.91
N THR A 267 22.60 11.17 5.94
CA THR A 267 21.49 11.31 4.96
C THR A 267 20.36 10.32 5.21
N TRP A 268 20.66 9.10 5.67
CA TRP A 268 19.64 8.06 5.78
C TRP A 268 18.58 8.35 6.86
N GLN A 269 18.95 8.98 7.98
CA GLN A 269 18.02 9.30 9.06
C GLN A 269 17.05 10.45 8.70
N PRO A 270 17.51 11.59 8.12
CA PRO A 270 16.61 12.58 7.56
C PRO A 270 15.66 12.01 6.50
N MET A 271 16.17 11.13 5.63
CA MET A 271 15.37 10.48 4.58
C MET A 271 14.31 9.55 5.17
N ARG A 272 14.68 8.71 6.15
CA ARG A 272 13.72 7.89 6.92
C ARG A 272 12.62 8.76 7.54
N ARG A 273 12.99 9.88 8.17
CA ARG A 273 12.03 10.82 8.78
C ARG A 273 11.07 11.40 7.74
N GLN A 274 11.59 11.85 6.60
CA GLN A 274 10.77 12.38 5.50
C GLN A 274 9.78 11.33 5.00
N MET A 275 10.25 10.10 4.76
CA MET A 275 9.42 8.98 4.32
C MET A 275 8.37 8.61 5.37
N CYS A 276 8.70 8.61 6.66
CA CYS A 276 7.74 8.38 7.75
C CYS A 276 6.70 9.48 7.90
N VAL A 277 7.09 10.74 7.73
CA VAL A 277 6.12 11.84 7.63
C VAL A 277 5.19 11.58 6.46
N ALA A 278 5.75 11.14 5.34
CA ALA A 278 5.03 11.02 4.10
C ALA A 278 4.06 9.83 4.04
N LEU A 279 4.57 8.65 4.29
CA LEU A 279 3.94 7.37 4.03
C LEU A 279 3.19 6.83 5.25
N ASN A 280 3.44 7.38 6.44
CA ASN A 280 2.83 6.96 7.68
C ASN A 280 2.00 8.09 8.33
N SER A 281 2.64 9.06 8.99
CA SER A 281 1.92 10.02 9.85
C SER A 281 1.02 11.01 9.10
N ARG A 282 1.37 11.43 7.87
CA ARG A 282 0.51 12.30 7.03
C ARG A 282 -0.22 11.53 5.93
N LYS A 283 -0.20 10.20 5.96
CA LYS A 283 -0.86 9.36 4.95
C LYS A 283 -2.32 9.73 4.80
N THR A 284 -3.10 9.64 5.88
CA THR A 284 -4.54 9.94 5.86
C THR A 284 -4.83 11.35 5.38
N HIS A 285 -4.09 12.35 5.89
CA HIS A 285 -4.24 13.74 5.45
C HIS A 285 -4.06 13.89 3.92
N ARG A 286 -3.07 13.21 3.33
CA ARG A 286 -2.83 13.25 1.89
C ARG A 286 -3.90 12.52 1.09
N THR A 287 -4.34 11.37 1.57
CA THR A 287 -5.46 10.63 0.98
C THR A 287 -6.70 11.52 0.91
N LEU A 288 -7.06 12.20 2.01
CA LEU A 288 -8.18 13.14 2.05
C LEU A 288 -7.96 14.37 1.15
N ALA A 289 -6.72 14.87 1.06
CA ALA A 289 -6.38 15.97 0.16
C ALA A 289 -6.55 15.57 -1.32
N ILE A 290 -6.15 14.36 -1.71
CA ILE A 290 -6.34 13.83 -3.07
C ILE A 290 -7.83 13.67 -3.36
N LEU A 291 -8.59 13.03 -2.47
CA LEU A 291 -10.04 12.85 -2.63
C LEU A 291 -10.75 14.20 -2.79
N SER A 292 -10.45 15.17 -1.92
CA SER A 292 -11.14 16.46 -1.89
C SER A 292 -10.69 17.44 -2.98
N ARG A 293 -9.49 17.27 -3.55
CA ARG A 293 -8.97 18.12 -4.63
C ARG A 293 -9.28 17.52 -6.00
N SER A 294 -8.93 16.26 -6.21
CA SER A 294 -8.86 15.64 -7.53
C SER A 294 -10.10 14.83 -7.87
N TYR A 295 -10.79 14.27 -6.86
CA TYR A 295 -11.96 13.40 -7.04
C TYR A 295 -13.26 13.99 -6.46
N ALA A 296 -13.26 15.28 -6.10
CA ALA A 296 -14.45 15.95 -5.56
C ALA A 296 -15.57 16.13 -6.59
N ASP A 297 -15.30 15.86 -7.88
CA ASP A 297 -16.23 15.87 -9.00
C ASP A 297 -16.82 14.48 -9.32
N SER A 298 -16.41 13.43 -8.59
CA SER A 298 -17.00 12.10 -8.71
C SER A 298 -18.41 12.05 -8.13
N ASP A 299 -19.28 11.27 -8.76
CA ASP A 299 -20.63 10.96 -8.28
C ASP A 299 -20.60 9.87 -7.20
N ALA A 300 -19.71 8.89 -7.34
CA ALA A 300 -19.45 7.87 -6.31
C ALA A 300 -17.96 7.54 -6.23
N ILE A 301 -17.46 7.34 -5.01
CA ILE A 301 -16.09 6.90 -4.74
C ILE A 301 -16.14 5.64 -3.86
N PHE A 302 -15.55 4.56 -4.36
CA PHE A 302 -15.42 3.27 -3.71
C PHE A 302 -14.04 3.19 -3.07
N LEU A 303 -13.98 3.11 -1.74
CA LEU A 303 -12.71 3.00 -1.01
C LEU A 303 -12.61 1.62 -0.37
N GLN A 304 -11.40 1.05 -0.43
CA GLN A 304 -11.06 -0.23 0.19
C GLN A 304 -9.95 -0.02 1.24
N GLU A 305 -9.91 -0.91 2.24
CA GLU A 305 -8.94 -0.87 3.35
C GLU A 305 -8.81 0.49 4.07
N VAL A 306 -9.95 1.14 4.32
CA VAL A 306 -10.00 2.37 5.12
C VAL A 306 -9.87 2.01 6.59
N SER A 307 -8.99 2.69 7.33
CA SER A 307 -8.92 2.53 8.79
C SER A 307 -10.08 3.23 9.50
N GLY A 308 -10.45 2.77 10.69
CA GLY A 308 -11.45 3.40 11.55
C GLY A 308 -11.12 4.86 11.86
N ALA A 309 -9.83 5.18 12.04
CA ALA A 309 -9.36 6.55 12.24
C ALA A 309 -9.59 7.42 10.98
N MET A 310 -9.38 6.88 9.78
CA MET A 310 -9.67 7.60 8.54
C MET A 310 -11.18 7.76 8.31
N VAL A 311 -12.01 6.78 8.71
CA VAL A 311 -13.48 6.92 8.69
C VAL A 311 -13.92 8.10 9.54
N ALA A 312 -13.37 8.26 10.75
CA ALA A 312 -13.66 9.41 11.61
C ALA A 312 -13.28 10.74 10.93
N GLN A 313 -12.07 10.81 10.35
CA GLN A 313 -11.61 12.01 9.65
C GLN A 313 -12.44 12.31 8.39
N LEU A 314 -12.93 11.30 7.66
CA LEU A 314 -13.84 11.49 6.52
C LEU A 314 -15.16 12.15 6.93
N ARG A 315 -15.73 11.78 8.10
CA ARG A 315 -16.96 12.37 8.63
C ARG A 315 -16.81 13.86 8.94
N GLU A 316 -15.64 14.23 9.44
CA GLU A 316 -15.35 15.59 9.92
C GLU A 316 -14.73 16.47 8.82
N HIS A 317 -14.23 15.89 7.72
CA HIS A 317 -13.52 16.65 6.71
C HIS A 317 -14.42 17.68 6.00
N PRO A 318 -14.12 18.99 6.09
CA PRO A 318 -15.08 20.08 5.82
C PRO A 318 -15.60 20.14 4.38
N LYS A 319 -14.80 19.67 3.41
CA LYS A 319 -15.20 19.61 2.00
C LYS A 319 -15.85 18.28 1.63
N LEU A 320 -15.40 17.18 2.23
CA LEU A 320 -15.85 15.84 1.82
C LEU A 320 -17.20 15.52 2.46
N SER A 321 -17.37 15.79 3.75
CA SER A 321 -18.64 15.55 4.45
C SER A 321 -19.80 16.42 3.93
N ARG A 322 -19.47 17.64 3.46
CA ARG A 322 -20.41 18.54 2.79
C ARG A 322 -20.81 18.05 1.40
N ASN A 323 -19.88 17.51 0.63
CA ASN A 323 -20.12 17.13 -0.76
C ASN A 323 -20.64 15.69 -0.88
N PHE A 324 -20.28 14.81 0.04
CA PHE A 324 -20.57 13.39 -0.01
C PHE A 324 -21.31 12.92 1.26
N SER A 325 -22.23 11.97 1.10
CA SER A 325 -22.66 11.10 2.19
C SER A 325 -21.67 9.94 2.32
N LEU A 326 -21.22 9.66 3.54
CA LEU A 326 -20.30 8.58 3.88
C LEU A 326 -21.08 7.34 4.33
N HIS A 327 -20.79 6.20 3.71
CA HIS A 327 -21.34 4.89 4.05
C HIS A 327 -20.21 3.91 4.36
N VAL A 328 -20.39 3.08 5.38
CA VAL A 328 -19.32 2.26 5.95
C VAL A 328 -19.77 0.80 6.04
N ALA A 329 -18.92 -0.13 5.63
CA ALA A 329 -19.19 -1.57 5.74
C ALA A 329 -19.48 -1.99 7.19
N PRO A 330 -20.41 -2.95 7.40
CA PRO A 330 -20.49 -3.66 8.67
C PRO A 330 -19.13 -4.28 9.02
N ASN A 331 -18.65 -4.03 10.23
CA ASN A 331 -17.37 -4.54 10.72
C ASN A 331 -17.47 -4.93 12.20
N ASP A 332 -16.59 -5.80 12.66
CA ASP A 332 -16.57 -6.32 14.04
C ASP A 332 -15.51 -5.66 14.93
N GLY A 333 -14.83 -4.63 14.41
CA GLY A 333 -13.75 -3.91 15.08
C GLY A 333 -12.46 -4.70 15.30
N LYS A 334 -12.36 -5.95 14.83
CA LYS A 334 -11.13 -6.75 15.00
C LYS A 334 -10.07 -6.44 13.95
N ARG A 335 -10.50 -6.07 12.74
CA ARG A 335 -9.64 -5.63 11.63
C ARG A 335 -9.82 -4.13 11.43
N ASP A 336 -8.71 -3.44 11.16
CA ASP A 336 -8.69 -2.01 10.83
C ASP A 336 -8.63 -1.79 9.31
N GLN A 337 -9.48 -2.52 8.59
CA GLN A 337 -9.60 -2.50 7.13
C GLN A 337 -11.09 -2.52 6.77
N ILE A 338 -11.58 -1.41 6.21
CA ILE A 338 -13.01 -1.17 6.06
C ILE A 338 -13.30 -0.66 4.65
N SER A 339 -14.23 -1.31 3.95
CA SER A 339 -14.79 -0.82 2.69
C SER A 339 -15.78 0.31 2.95
N VAL A 340 -15.64 1.38 2.16
CA VAL A 340 -16.36 2.65 2.33
C VAL A 340 -16.88 3.14 0.99
N LEU A 341 -18.03 3.82 1.03
CA LEU A 341 -18.63 4.50 -0.11
C LEU A 341 -18.84 5.98 0.20
N LEU A 342 -18.35 6.85 -0.68
CA LEU A 342 -18.68 8.27 -0.70
C LEU A 342 -19.63 8.53 -1.87
N LEU A 343 -20.88 8.92 -1.59
CA LEU A 343 -21.86 9.23 -2.61
C LEU A 343 -22.11 10.73 -2.67
N SER A 344 -21.98 11.32 -3.85
CA SER A 344 -22.18 12.76 -4.03
C SER A 344 -23.61 13.14 -3.67
N ARG A 345 -23.77 14.11 -2.76
CA ARG A 345 -25.07 14.63 -2.34
C ARG A 345 -25.79 15.40 -3.44
N SER A 346 -25.08 15.83 -4.48
CA SER A 346 -25.70 16.45 -5.66
C SER A 346 -26.24 15.42 -6.64
N ARG A 347 -25.84 14.15 -6.54
CA ARG A 347 -26.27 13.08 -7.44
C ARG A 347 -27.20 12.06 -6.77
N PHE A 348 -26.93 11.69 -5.53
CA PHE A 348 -27.69 10.69 -4.80
C PHE A 348 -28.43 11.31 -3.62
N ASP A 349 -29.66 10.87 -3.38
CA ASP A 349 -30.41 11.24 -2.18
C ASP A 349 -29.84 10.49 -0.97
N PRO A 350 -29.21 11.18 0.01
CA PRO A 350 -28.61 10.52 1.17
C PRO A 350 -29.62 9.74 2.01
N ALA A 351 -30.89 10.15 2.03
CA ALA A 351 -31.93 9.49 2.83
C ALA A 351 -32.40 8.17 2.21
N SER A 352 -32.15 7.96 0.91
CA SER A 352 -32.51 6.73 0.20
C SER A 352 -31.51 5.58 0.38
N ALA A 353 -30.30 5.89 0.89
CA ALA A 353 -29.22 4.93 0.97
C ALA A 353 -29.52 3.83 2.01
N THR A 354 -29.63 2.58 1.56
CA THR A 354 -29.97 1.42 2.39
C THR A 354 -28.95 0.31 2.19
N SER A 355 -28.42 -0.26 3.27
CA SER A 355 -27.49 -1.39 3.17
C SER A 355 -28.20 -2.64 2.65
N LEU A 356 -27.56 -3.33 1.71
CA LEU A 356 -27.98 -4.64 1.21
C LEU A 356 -27.05 -5.77 1.71
N ASN A 357 -26.11 -5.46 2.61
CA ASN A 357 -25.15 -6.43 3.15
C ASN A 357 -25.83 -7.70 3.70
N PRO A 358 -26.91 -7.65 4.50
CA PRO A 358 -27.54 -8.88 5.00
C PRO A 358 -28.04 -9.82 3.88
N ALA A 359 -28.57 -9.26 2.79
CA ALA A 359 -29.01 -10.04 1.64
C ALA A 359 -27.81 -10.58 0.84
N PHE A 360 -26.75 -9.80 0.71
CA PHE A 360 -25.49 -10.22 0.09
C PHE A 360 -24.83 -11.37 0.88
N ASP A 361 -24.72 -11.24 2.21
CA ASP A 361 -24.08 -12.23 3.08
C ASP A 361 -24.82 -13.57 3.02
N ALA A 362 -26.16 -13.54 2.99
CA ALA A 362 -26.98 -14.75 2.82
C ALA A 362 -26.74 -15.43 1.46
N LEU A 363 -26.55 -14.66 0.39
CA LEU A 363 -26.23 -15.19 -0.94
C LEU A 363 -24.82 -15.76 -0.99
N LEU A 364 -23.84 -15.07 -0.39
CA LEU A 364 -22.46 -15.53 -0.32
C LEU A 364 -22.35 -16.84 0.46
N ALA A 365 -23.00 -16.93 1.63
CA ALA A 365 -23.08 -18.16 2.41
C ALA A 365 -23.75 -19.30 1.63
N GLY A 366 -24.75 -18.97 0.81
CA GLY A 366 -25.46 -19.94 -0.05
C GLY A 366 -24.61 -20.55 -1.18
N LEU A 367 -23.48 -19.94 -1.54
CA LEU A 367 -22.54 -20.53 -2.51
C LEU A 367 -21.76 -21.73 -1.92
N GLY A 368 -21.71 -21.83 -0.59
CA GLY A 368 -20.94 -22.84 0.14
C GLY A 368 -19.42 -22.62 0.08
N GLY A 369 -18.70 -23.38 0.91
CA GLY A 369 -17.25 -23.30 1.05
C GLY A 369 -16.78 -22.15 1.96
N ASP A 370 -15.53 -22.26 2.43
CA ASP A 370 -14.89 -21.19 3.20
C ASP A 370 -14.39 -20.12 2.22
N VAL A 371 -15.20 -19.08 2.01
CA VAL A 371 -14.80 -17.90 1.23
C VAL A 371 -14.04 -16.93 2.15
N PRO A 372 -12.81 -16.48 1.80
CA PRO A 372 -12.00 -15.62 2.67
C PRO A 372 -12.46 -14.15 2.63
N VAL A 373 -13.70 -13.90 3.05
CA VAL A 373 -14.28 -12.56 3.22
C VAL A 373 -14.57 -12.35 4.70
N ALA A 374 -13.99 -11.31 5.30
CA ALA A 374 -14.27 -10.96 6.69
C ALA A 374 -15.15 -9.70 6.81
N PRO A 375 -15.69 -9.45 8.01
CA PRO A 375 -16.37 -8.19 8.31
C PRO A 375 -15.48 -6.99 7.95
N GLY A 376 -16.06 -6.00 7.27
CA GLY A 376 -15.36 -4.82 6.76
C GLY A 376 -14.96 -4.94 5.28
N ASP A 377 -14.78 -6.13 4.71
CA ASP A 377 -14.24 -6.26 3.34
C ASP A 377 -15.24 -5.85 2.25
N VAL A 378 -16.55 -5.99 2.49
CA VAL A 378 -17.61 -5.67 1.51
C VAL A 378 -18.62 -4.66 2.08
N LEU A 379 -18.91 -3.60 1.32
CA LEU A 379 -20.08 -2.75 1.52
C LEU A 379 -20.98 -2.86 0.29
N VAL A 380 -22.27 -3.14 0.48
CA VAL A 380 -23.28 -3.10 -0.58
C VAL A 380 -24.43 -2.21 -0.15
N LEU A 381 -24.81 -1.25 -0.99
CA LEU A 381 -25.91 -0.35 -0.72
C LEU A 381 -26.80 -0.13 -1.94
N SER A 382 -28.08 0.09 -1.70
CA SER A 382 -29.01 0.68 -2.65
C SER A 382 -29.09 2.19 -2.40
N ALA A 383 -29.15 3.01 -3.45
CA ALA A 383 -29.39 4.45 -3.34
C ALA A 383 -30.15 4.97 -4.58
N THR A 384 -30.95 6.01 -4.39
CA THR A 384 -31.72 6.66 -5.45
C THR A 384 -30.95 7.86 -6.00
N ASP A 385 -30.83 7.91 -7.32
CA ASP A 385 -30.36 9.09 -8.04
C ASP A 385 -31.37 10.23 -7.90
N ALA A 386 -30.93 11.34 -7.33
CA ALA A 386 -31.78 12.49 -7.05
C ALA A 386 -32.32 13.15 -8.32
N LEU A 387 -31.61 13.03 -9.44
CA LEU A 387 -31.93 13.65 -10.73
C LEU A 387 -32.88 12.77 -11.55
N THR A 388 -32.54 11.49 -11.69
CA THR A 388 -33.26 10.56 -12.58
C THR A 388 -34.30 9.71 -11.86
N LYS A 389 -34.29 9.73 -10.51
CA LYS A 389 -35.07 8.85 -9.63
C LYS A 389 -34.78 7.35 -9.83
N GLN A 390 -33.74 7.02 -10.59
CA GLN A 390 -33.30 5.65 -10.81
C GLN A 390 -32.63 5.10 -9.55
N THR A 391 -32.97 3.86 -9.20
CA THR A 391 -32.26 3.11 -8.14
C THR A 391 -30.94 2.57 -8.66
N TYR A 392 -29.90 2.71 -7.85
CA TYR A 392 -28.58 2.13 -8.03
C TYR A 392 -28.27 1.16 -6.90
N VAL A 393 -27.60 0.07 -7.20
CA VAL A 393 -26.84 -0.71 -6.24
C VAL A 393 -25.36 -0.43 -6.44
N LEU A 394 -24.70 -0.03 -5.37
CA LEU A 394 -23.30 0.37 -5.35
C LEU A 394 -22.58 -0.51 -4.34
N ALA A 395 -21.41 -1.03 -4.72
CA ALA A 395 -20.62 -1.87 -3.83
C ALA A 395 -19.14 -1.49 -3.84
N SER A 396 -18.48 -1.58 -2.68
CA SER A 396 -17.03 -1.48 -2.51
C SER A 396 -16.51 -2.78 -1.91
N PHE A 397 -15.45 -3.35 -2.48
CA PHE A 397 -14.88 -4.63 -2.03
C PHE A 397 -13.36 -4.67 -2.05
N HIS A 398 -12.79 -5.19 -0.98
CA HIS A 398 -11.40 -5.60 -0.86
C HIS A 398 -11.29 -7.13 -0.96
N GLY A 399 -10.69 -7.64 -2.04
CA GLY A 399 -10.35 -9.06 -2.18
C GLY A 399 -9.23 -9.47 -1.23
N ASP A 400 -9.20 -10.74 -0.85
CA ASP A 400 -8.05 -11.31 -0.15
C ASP A 400 -6.77 -11.19 -0.99
N THR A 401 -5.61 -11.30 -0.35
CA THR A 401 -4.31 -11.11 -1.00
C THR A 401 -4.13 -11.96 -2.27
N ASP A 402 -4.73 -13.15 -2.31
CA ASP A 402 -4.61 -14.10 -3.41
C ASP A 402 -5.75 -13.95 -4.45
N GLY A 403 -6.75 -13.10 -4.17
CA GLY A 403 -7.90 -12.82 -5.02
C GLY A 403 -8.93 -13.96 -5.10
N LEU A 404 -8.84 -14.97 -4.22
CA LEU A 404 -9.67 -16.17 -4.27
C LEU A 404 -11.13 -15.91 -3.83
N ALA A 405 -11.37 -14.88 -3.04
CA ALA A 405 -12.71 -14.40 -2.68
C ALA A 405 -13.41 -13.67 -3.83
N THR A 406 -12.67 -13.15 -4.81
CA THR A 406 -13.22 -12.24 -5.83
C THR A 406 -14.32 -12.89 -6.66
N VAL A 407 -14.11 -14.10 -7.17
CA VAL A 407 -15.11 -14.80 -7.98
C VAL A 407 -16.38 -15.14 -7.16
N PRO A 408 -16.29 -15.75 -5.96
CA PRO A 408 -17.45 -15.94 -5.08
C PRO A 408 -18.22 -14.65 -4.78
N VAL A 409 -17.53 -13.55 -4.47
CA VAL A 409 -18.17 -12.25 -4.20
C VAL A 409 -18.91 -11.73 -5.42
N VAL A 410 -18.31 -11.81 -6.62
CA VAL A 410 -18.97 -11.38 -7.86
C VAL A 410 -20.17 -12.28 -8.19
N LYS A 411 -20.10 -13.58 -7.90
CA LYS A 411 -21.25 -14.50 -8.05
C LYS A 411 -22.40 -14.14 -7.11
N ALA A 412 -22.12 -13.88 -5.83
CA ALA A 412 -23.12 -13.45 -4.86
C ALA A 412 -23.74 -12.09 -5.25
N MET A 413 -22.90 -11.15 -5.73
CA MET A 413 -23.39 -9.88 -6.29
C MET A 413 -24.32 -10.11 -7.48
N ALA A 414 -23.93 -10.92 -8.47
CA ALA A 414 -24.77 -11.21 -9.63
C ALA A 414 -26.14 -11.80 -9.23
N GLN A 415 -26.19 -12.70 -8.24
CA GLN A 415 -27.44 -13.20 -7.68
C GLN A 415 -28.27 -12.11 -6.98
N LEU A 416 -27.61 -11.18 -6.28
CA LEU A 416 -28.27 -10.03 -5.66
C LEU A 416 -28.87 -9.11 -6.72
N LEU A 417 -28.14 -8.84 -7.81
CA LEU A 417 -28.59 -7.98 -8.90
C LEU A 417 -29.84 -8.55 -9.59
N ALA A 418 -29.87 -9.88 -9.78
CA ALA A 418 -31.02 -10.56 -10.37
C ALA A 418 -32.31 -10.44 -9.53
N LYS A 419 -32.19 -10.14 -8.23
CA LYS A 419 -33.31 -9.92 -7.31
C LYS A 419 -33.76 -8.45 -7.25
N GLN A 420 -33.03 -7.52 -7.87
CA GLN A 420 -33.39 -6.11 -7.84
C GLN A 420 -34.49 -5.78 -8.87
N PRO A 421 -35.29 -4.72 -8.63
CA PRO A 421 -36.29 -4.26 -9.59
C PRO A 421 -35.70 -4.01 -10.99
N ALA A 422 -36.48 -4.28 -12.02
CA ALA A 422 -36.08 -4.02 -13.40
C ALA A 422 -35.66 -2.55 -13.59
N GLY A 423 -34.59 -2.34 -14.34
CA GLY A 423 -34.01 -1.02 -14.57
C GLY A 423 -33.01 -0.56 -13.50
N THR A 424 -32.89 -1.25 -12.36
CA THR A 424 -31.86 -0.95 -11.35
C THR A 424 -30.48 -0.96 -11.99
N ARG A 425 -29.70 0.09 -11.75
CA ARG A 425 -28.33 0.24 -12.24
C ARG A 425 -27.35 -0.26 -11.18
N HIS A 426 -26.20 -0.76 -11.62
CA HIS A 426 -25.26 -1.40 -10.70
C HIS A 426 -23.83 -0.98 -11.04
N VAL A 427 -23.05 -0.60 -10.03
CA VAL A 427 -21.60 -0.35 -10.17
C VAL A 427 -20.88 -0.90 -8.95
N PHE A 428 -19.83 -1.67 -9.20
CA PHE A 428 -19.04 -2.33 -8.19
C PHE A 428 -17.57 -1.91 -8.33
N GLY A 429 -17.09 -1.07 -7.42
CA GLY A 429 -15.67 -0.73 -7.32
C GLY A 429 -14.94 -1.74 -6.42
N MET A 430 -13.81 -2.24 -6.88
CA MET A 430 -13.06 -3.23 -6.12
C MET A 430 -11.56 -3.13 -6.33
N ASP A 431 -10.84 -3.51 -5.27
CA ASP A 431 -9.57 -4.19 -5.37
C ASP A 431 -9.87 -5.69 -5.48
N ALA A 432 -9.83 -6.22 -6.70
CA ALA A 432 -10.08 -7.63 -7.00
C ALA A 432 -8.89 -8.53 -6.65
N ASN A 433 -7.75 -7.93 -6.30
CA ASN A 433 -6.47 -8.60 -6.06
C ASN A 433 -6.03 -9.59 -7.15
N THR A 434 -6.48 -9.41 -8.40
CA THR A 434 -6.10 -10.32 -9.50
C THR A 434 -4.65 -10.16 -9.93
N TYR A 435 -4.11 -11.22 -10.51
CA TYR A 435 -2.73 -11.33 -10.97
C TYR A 435 -2.65 -11.36 -12.49
N ALA A 436 -1.55 -10.85 -13.05
CA ALA A 436 -1.32 -10.87 -14.50
C ALA A 436 -1.34 -12.31 -15.06
N VAL A 437 -0.85 -13.27 -14.25
CA VAL A 437 -0.91 -14.71 -14.53
C VAL A 437 -1.48 -15.41 -13.30
N GLY A 438 -2.54 -16.21 -13.50
CA GLY A 438 -3.17 -16.98 -12.44
C GLY A 438 -2.39 -18.23 -12.05
N SER A 439 -2.77 -18.82 -10.91
CA SER A 439 -2.30 -20.13 -10.46
C SER A 439 -3.35 -20.80 -9.58
N ALA A 440 -3.09 -22.03 -9.10
CA ALA A 440 -3.96 -22.68 -8.12
C ALA A 440 -4.10 -21.90 -6.79
N LYS A 441 -3.22 -20.93 -6.54
CA LYS A 441 -3.20 -20.11 -5.33
C LYS A 441 -3.49 -18.64 -5.59
N GLN A 442 -3.68 -18.22 -6.84
CA GLN A 442 -3.80 -16.81 -7.20
C GLN A 442 -4.79 -16.64 -8.34
N GLN A 443 -5.75 -15.73 -8.18
CA GLN A 443 -6.73 -15.44 -9.21
C GLN A 443 -6.10 -14.68 -10.38
N GLY A 444 -6.03 -15.29 -11.57
CA GLY A 444 -5.60 -14.61 -12.79
C GLY A 444 -6.66 -13.65 -13.32
N VAL A 445 -6.23 -12.55 -13.90
CA VAL A 445 -7.11 -11.50 -14.44
C VAL A 445 -7.96 -11.98 -15.63
N SER A 446 -7.38 -12.81 -16.51
CA SER A 446 -8.10 -13.39 -17.65
C SER A 446 -9.18 -14.39 -17.22
N GLU A 447 -8.88 -15.19 -16.19
CA GLU A 447 -9.82 -16.14 -15.60
C GLU A 447 -10.98 -15.38 -14.93
N PHE A 448 -10.66 -14.33 -14.17
CA PHE A 448 -11.66 -13.47 -13.57
C PHE A 448 -12.57 -12.81 -14.63
N ALA A 449 -11.98 -12.39 -15.75
CA ALA A 449 -12.74 -11.84 -16.87
C ALA A 449 -13.70 -12.84 -17.51
N ALA A 450 -13.30 -14.10 -17.63
CA ALA A 450 -14.20 -15.14 -18.08
C ALA A 450 -15.40 -15.31 -17.14
N GLU A 451 -15.17 -15.29 -15.82
CA GLU A 451 -16.23 -15.45 -14.82
C GLU A 451 -17.23 -14.28 -14.84
N TYR A 452 -16.79 -13.02 -14.77
CA TYR A 452 -17.75 -11.91 -14.75
C TYR A 452 -18.54 -11.81 -16.07
N ARG A 453 -17.95 -12.24 -17.20
CA ARG A 453 -18.65 -12.28 -18.48
C ARG A 453 -19.75 -13.33 -18.52
N GLN A 454 -19.50 -14.51 -17.95
CA GLN A 454 -20.52 -15.56 -17.84
C GLN A 454 -21.71 -15.08 -17.01
N LEU A 455 -21.46 -14.20 -16.04
CA LEU A 455 -22.47 -13.55 -15.20
C LEU A 455 -23.15 -12.34 -15.88
N GLY A 456 -22.86 -12.06 -17.15
CA GLY A 456 -23.44 -10.94 -17.89
C GLY A 456 -22.91 -9.56 -17.47
N LEU A 457 -21.79 -9.50 -16.77
CA LEU A 457 -21.10 -8.28 -16.38
C LEU A 457 -20.01 -7.92 -17.39
N THR A 458 -19.52 -6.69 -17.29
CA THR A 458 -18.31 -6.19 -17.95
C THR A 458 -17.59 -5.24 -17.00
N SER A 459 -16.43 -4.74 -17.41
CA SER A 459 -15.61 -3.83 -16.59
C SER A 459 -15.31 -2.51 -17.31
N CYS A 460 -14.74 -1.55 -16.59
CA CYS A 460 -14.10 -0.37 -17.16
C CYS A 460 -12.95 -0.69 -18.13
N TRP A 461 -12.44 -1.93 -18.12
CA TRP A 461 -11.45 -2.49 -19.04
C TRP A 461 -12.06 -3.37 -20.13
N GLY A 462 -13.40 -3.50 -20.16
CA GLY A 462 -14.13 -4.35 -21.10
C GLY A 462 -14.18 -5.82 -20.69
N ASP A 463 -14.29 -6.69 -21.70
CA ASP A 463 -14.50 -8.14 -21.58
C ASP A 463 -13.19 -8.96 -21.64
N ALA A 464 -12.08 -8.30 -21.94
CA ALA A 464 -10.76 -8.90 -22.07
C ALA A 464 -9.73 -7.88 -21.55
N PRO A 465 -9.66 -7.68 -20.22
CA PRO A 465 -8.69 -6.76 -19.62
C PRO A 465 -7.27 -7.16 -20.00
N ASP A 466 -6.45 -6.16 -20.31
CA ASP A 466 -5.02 -6.36 -20.60
C ASP A 466 -4.27 -6.72 -19.30
N PRO A 467 -3.63 -7.91 -19.21
CA PRO A 467 -2.88 -8.31 -18.02
C PRO A 467 -1.70 -7.40 -17.67
N THR A 468 -1.23 -6.60 -18.63
CA THR A 468 -0.14 -5.63 -18.43
C THR A 468 -0.62 -4.27 -17.94
N ASN A 469 -1.94 -4.05 -17.89
CA ASN A 469 -2.53 -2.81 -17.40
C ASN A 469 -2.59 -2.77 -15.87
N ILE A 470 -1.41 -2.77 -15.27
CA ILE A 470 -1.20 -2.84 -13.83
C ILE A 470 -1.72 -1.60 -13.11
N THR A 471 -2.19 -1.81 -11.89
CA THR A 471 -2.62 -0.77 -10.94
C THR A 471 -1.81 -0.79 -9.65
N THR A 472 -0.89 -1.74 -9.50
CA THR A 472 0.16 -1.78 -8.47
C THR A 472 1.54 -1.86 -9.12
N PHE A 473 2.57 -1.31 -8.45
CA PHE A 473 3.97 -1.46 -8.86
C PHE A 473 4.87 -1.38 -7.63
N ASN A 474 4.89 -2.46 -6.85
CA ASN A 474 5.49 -2.47 -5.52
C ASN A 474 6.55 -3.57 -5.47
N ALA A 475 7.78 -3.22 -5.09
CA ALA A 475 8.84 -4.20 -4.95
C ALA A 475 9.56 -4.01 -3.63
N ARG A 476 9.79 -5.11 -2.91
CA ARG A 476 10.42 -5.12 -1.60
C ARG A 476 11.92 -4.81 -1.70
N THR A 477 12.46 -4.05 -0.76
CA THR A 477 13.91 -3.76 -0.66
C THR A 477 14.59 -4.74 0.30
N TYR A 478 15.90 -4.62 0.46
CA TYR A 478 16.64 -5.41 1.44
C TYR A 478 16.61 -4.85 2.88
N LEU A 479 16.02 -3.68 3.12
CA LEU A 479 15.88 -3.12 4.46
C LEU A 479 14.61 -3.67 5.14
N GLN A 480 14.58 -4.99 5.34
CA GLN A 480 13.49 -5.70 6.01
C GLN A 480 13.94 -7.06 6.58
N PRO A 481 13.22 -7.65 7.54
CA PRO A 481 13.59 -8.93 8.12
C PRO A 481 13.49 -10.14 7.15
N GLN A 482 12.76 -10.01 6.04
CA GLN A 482 12.53 -11.08 5.07
C GLN A 482 13.30 -10.84 3.77
N LEU A 483 14.63 -10.91 3.82
CA LEU A 483 15.51 -10.63 2.67
C LEU A 483 15.19 -11.45 1.42
N ASN A 484 14.68 -12.67 1.58
CA ASN A 484 14.32 -13.54 0.47
C ASN A 484 13.15 -13.02 -0.38
N LYS A 485 12.44 -11.97 0.08
CA LYS A 485 11.39 -11.30 -0.69
C LYS A 485 11.87 -10.03 -1.39
N ALA A 486 13.11 -9.60 -1.14
CA ALA A 486 13.66 -8.40 -1.74
C ALA A 486 13.85 -8.58 -3.26
N VAL A 487 13.71 -7.48 -3.99
CA VAL A 487 13.92 -7.38 -5.42
C VAL A 487 15.09 -6.44 -5.65
N ALA A 488 16.08 -6.88 -6.42
CA ALA A 488 17.21 -6.05 -6.79
C ALA A 488 16.77 -4.87 -7.66
N TYR A 489 17.49 -3.75 -7.57
CA TYR A 489 17.16 -2.54 -8.32
C TYR A 489 17.08 -2.77 -9.84
N LYS A 490 18.02 -3.53 -10.39
CA LYS A 490 18.06 -3.90 -11.82
C LYS A 490 16.83 -4.71 -12.28
N ASP A 491 16.20 -5.42 -11.35
CA ASP A 491 15.05 -6.30 -11.61
C ASP A 491 13.72 -5.62 -11.29
N LEU A 492 13.75 -4.34 -10.91
CA LEU A 492 12.58 -3.56 -10.51
C LEU A 492 11.54 -3.48 -11.63
N ALA A 493 11.95 -3.44 -12.89
CA ALA A 493 11.04 -3.41 -14.05
C ALA A 493 10.78 -4.80 -14.64
N SER A 494 11.44 -5.85 -14.15
CA SER A 494 11.32 -7.21 -14.70
C SER A 494 9.90 -7.76 -14.47
N PRO A 495 9.29 -8.44 -15.46
CA PRO A 495 8.05 -9.17 -15.25
C PRO A 495 8.23 -10.26 -14.18
N GLY A 496 7.18 -10.51 -13.38
CA GLY A 496 7.19 -11.58 -12.37
C GLY A 496 7.99 -11.30 -11.10
N THR A 497 8.58 -10.10 -10.95
CA THR A 497 9.22 -9.65 -9.70
C THR A 497 8.35 -8.61 -8.99
N GLY A 498 8.27 -8.68 -7.66
CA GLY A 498 7.41 -7.79 -6.88
C GLY A 498 5.92 -8.00 -7.14
N ASP A 499 5.11 -7.04 -6.71
CA ASP A 499 3.67 -6.96 -6.98
C ASP A 499 3.40 -5.92 -8.07
N LYS A 500 3.10 -6.42 -9.28
CA LYS A 500 2.88 -5.62 -10.49
C LYS A 500 1.69 -6.20 -11.24
N ASN A 501 0.50 -5.93 -10.74
CA ASN A 501 -0.69 -6.65 -11.18
C ASN A 501 -1.87 -5.71 -11.48
N PRO A 502 -2.76 -6.10 -12.41
CA PRO A 502 -4.02 -5.40 -12.65
C PRO A 502 -5.01 -5.80 -11.56
N LYS A 503 -5.02 -5.09 -10.43
CA LYS A 503 -5.81 -5.48 -9.25
C LYS A 503 -7.16 -4.77 -9.18
N ASP A 504 -7.27 -3.55 -9.70
CA ASP A 504 -8.42 -2.68 -9.45
C ASP A 504 -9.41 -2.64 -10.64
N PHE A 505 -10.71 -2.73 -10.32
CA PHE A 505 -11.81 -2.81 -11.31
C PHE A 505 -13.03 -1.97 -10.92
N LEU A 506 -13.72 -1.46 -11.93
CA LEU A 506 -15.11 -1.03 -11.85
C LEU A 506 -15.94 -2.00 -12.69
N LEU A 507 -16.74 -2.86 -12.04
CA LEU A 507 -17.64 -3.81 -12.70
C LEU A 507 -19.08 -3.31 -12.75
N PHE A 508 -19.78 -3.63 -13.83
CA PHE A 508 -21.19 -3.30 -14.02
C PHE A 508 -21.85 -4.23 -15.05
N PRO A 509 -23.19 -4.36 -15.07
CA PRO A 509 -23.89 -5.18 -16.05
C PRO A 509 -23.64 -4.71 -17.47
N LYS A 510 -23.41 -5.66 -18.37
CA LYS A 510 -23.12 -5.36 -19.76
C LYS A 510 -24.33 -4.70 -20.42
N GLY A 511 -24.09 -3.56 -21.08
CA GLY A 511 -25.15 -2.79 -21.74
C GLY A 511 -25.90 -1.81 -20.83
N SER A 512 -25.59 -1.74 -19.53
CA SER A 512 -26.09 -0.67 -18.65
C SER A 512 -25.33 0.65 -18.84
N PHE A 513 -24.05 0.55 -19.21
CA PHE A 513 -23.17 1.69 -19.39
C PHE A 513 -22.25 1.53 -20.62
N GLY A 514 -21.94 2.65 -21.26
CA GLY A 514 -20.79 2.80 -22.14
C GLY A 514 -19.63 3.43 -21.36
N VAL A 515 -18.41 2.95 -21.58
CA VAL A 515 -17.21 3.54 -20.98
C VAL A 515 -16.71 4.64 -21.93
N GLU A 516 -16.86 5.90 -21.54
CA GLU A 516 -16.34 7.03 -22.33
C GLU A 516 -14.84 7.20 -22.12
N SER A 517 -14.39 7.05 -20.87
CA SER A 517 -12.99 7.13 -20.51
C SER A 517 -12.74 6.38 -19.20
N THR A 518 -11.56 5.79 -19.10
CA THR A 518 -11.00 5.24 -17.86
C THR A 518 -9.60 5.80 -17.66
N THR A 519 -9.26 6.19 -16.44
CA THR A 519 -7.98 6.81 -16.08
C THR A 519 -7.44 6.16 -14.81
N LYS A 520 -6.18 5.70 -14.88
CA LYS A 520 -5.38 5.31 -13.71
C LYS A 520 -4.71 6.55 -13.13
N ASP A 521 -4.41 6.54 -11.82
CA ASP A 521 -3.72 7.64 -11.15
C ASP A 521 -2.83 7.15 -10.00
N ASN A 522 -1.53 7.38 -10.11
CA ASN A 522 -0.54 7.17 -9.04
C ASN A 522 0.17 8.48 -8.65
N THR A 523 -0.41 9.63 -9.04
CA THR A 523 0.11 10.99 -8.76
C THR A 523 -0.81 11.80 -7.86
N GLY A 524 -2.07 11.36 -7.71
CA GLY A 524 -3.13 12.11 -7.05
C GLY A 524 -3.63 13.29 -7.88
N GLN A 525 -3.35 13.29 -9.20
CA GLN A 525 -3.67 14.36 -10.14
C GLN A 525 -4.39 13.84 -11.39
N LYS A 526 -5.03 12.66 -11.31
CA LYS A 526 -5.66 11.97 -12.46
C LYS A 526 -4.65 11.67 -13.58
N ALA A 527 -3.43 11.33 -13.20
CA ALA A 527 -2.37 10.95 -14.13
C ALA A 527 -1.60 9.73 -13.61
N TYR A 528 -1.23 8.84 -14.54
CA TYR A 528 -0.47 7.63 -14.21
C TYR A 528 0.91 7.68 -14.85
N VAL A 529 1.93 7.49 -14.03
CA VAL A 529 3.31 7.30 -14.49
C VAL A 529 3.56 5.80 -14.54
N GLU A 530 3.66 5.27 -15.76
CA GLU A 530 3.90 3.85 -15.98
C GLU A 530 5.26 3.42 -15.43
N ARG A 531 5.31 2.20 -14.86
CA ARG A 531 6.52 1.58 -14.31
C ARG A 531 7.23 2.37 -13.21
N GLN A 532 6.49 3.23 -12.53
CA GLN A 532 6.96 3.97 -11.36
C GLN A 532 6.61 3.18 -10.08
N PRO A 533 7.56 2.94 -9.16
CA PRO A 533 7.23 2.45 -7.83
C PRO A 533 6.45 3.48 -7.02
N PHE A 534 5.33 3.04 -6.45
CA PHE A 534 4.53 3.81 -5.49
C PHE A 534 4.20 2.94 -4.25
N PRO A 535 3.91 3.53 -3.08
CA PRO A 535 3.64 4.92 -2.82
C PRO A 535 4.84 5.84 -3.07
N THR A 536 4.56 7.12 -3.31
CA THR A 536 5.59 8.16 -3.47
C THR A 536 5.49 9.15 -2.30
N LEU A 537 6.42 10.11 -2.24
CA LEU A 537 6.31 11.17 -1.23
C LEU A 537 5.04 12.03 -1.37
N THR A 538 4.29 11.93 -2.47
CA THR A 538 3.06 12.70 -2.70
C THR A 538 1.82 11.83 -2.92
N PHE A 539 1.99 10.56 -3.28
CA PHE A 539 0.91 9.59 -3.46
C PHE A 539 0.97 8.50 -2.37
N PRO A 540 -0.05 8.39 -1.50
CA PRO A 540 0.07 7.68 -0.22
C PRO A 540 -0.27 6.19 -0.27
N SER A 541 -0.72 5.64 -1.40
CA SER A 541 -1.16 4.25 -1.54
C SER A 541 -0.22 3.48 -2.45
N ASP A 542 -0.17 2.17 -2.24
CA ASP A 542 0.49 1.17 -3.09
C ASP A 542 -0.42 0.65 -4.22
N HIS A 543 -1.65 1.17 -4.30
CA HIS A 543 -2.61 1.01 -5.39
C HIS A 543 -2.92 2.35 -6.06
N GLY A 544 -2.97 2.36 -7.39
CA GLY A 544 -3.44 3.49 -8.17
C GLY A 544 -4.94 3.70 -8.01
N VAL A 545 -5.40 4.95 -8.09
CA VAL A 545 -6.83 5.24 -8.23
C VAL A 545 -7.27 4.86 -9.64
N LEU A 546 -8.42 4.20 -9.74
CA LEU A 546 -9.07 3.93 -11.02
C LEU A 546 -10.34 4.77 -11.12
N SER A 547 -10.45 5.61 -12.14
CA SER A 547 -11.63 6.44 -12.36
C SER A 547 -12.19 6.29 -13.76
N SER A 548 -13.53 6.27 -13.88
CA SER A 548 -14.21 6.15 -15.16
C SER A 548 -15.37 7.13 -15.29
N VAL A 549 -15.60 7.58 -16.52
CA VAL A 549 -16.82 8.28 -16.92
C VAL A 549 -17.69 7.29 -17.67
N LEU A 550 -18.83 6.94 -17.07
CA LEU A 550 -19.76 5.95 -17.56
C LEU A 550 -20.97 6.66 -18.17
N LYS A 551 -21.20 6.49 -19.47
CA LYS A 551 -22.43 6.95 -20.13
C LYS A 551 -23.56 6.00 -19.84
N LEU A 552 -24.66 6.50 -19.32
CA LEU A 552 -25.86 5.71 -19.08
C LEU A 552 -26.45 5.27 -20.42
N LEU A 553 -26.53 3.95 -20.65
CA LEU A 553 -27.23 3.41 -21.79
C LEU A 553 -28.73 3.26 -21.48
N PRO A 554 -29.60 3.39 -22.48
CA PRO A 554 -31.01 3.07 -22.31
C PRO A 554 -31.17 1.59 -21.96
N PRO A 555 -32.18 1.23 -21.15
CA PRO A 555 -32.48 -0.17 -20.91
C PRO A 555 -32.73 -0.87 -22.24
N PRO A 556 -32.33 -2.15 -22.38
CA PRO A 556 -32.57 -2.89 -23.61
C PRO A 556 -34.06 -2.88 -23.94
N SER A 557 -34.39 -2.42 -25.16
CA SER A 557 -35.78 -2.42 -25.66
C SER A 557 -36.38 -3.82 -25.54
N PRO A 558 -37.63 -3.97 -25.06
CA PRO A 558 -38.34 -5.25 -25.04
C PRO A 558 -38.28 -5.97 -26.40
N LEU A 559 -38.40 -5.21 -27.50
CA LEU A 559 -38.32 -5.73 -28.86
C LEU A 559 -36.94 -6.36 -29.19
N ALA A 560 -35.86 -5.79 -28.65
CA ALA A 560 -34.50 -6.28 -28.86
C ALA A 560 -34.15 -7.50 -28.00
N SER A 561 -34.91 -7.72 -26.91
CA SER A 561 -34.88 -8.94 -26.11
C SER A 561 -35.59 -10.07 -26.84
N GLU A 562 -36.81 -9.81 -27.33
CA GLU A 562 -37.60 -10.77 -28.12
C GLU A 562 -36.87 -11.21 -29.39
N LEU A 563 -36.25 -10.28 -30.13
CA LEU A 563 -35.43 -10.60 -31.30
C LEU A 563 -34.18 -11.43 -30.97
N ARG A 564 -33.59 -11.26 -29.78
CA ARG A 564 -32.45 -12.06 -29.34
C ARG A 564 -32.85 -13.47 -28.92
N THR A 565 -33.99 -13.61 -28.24
CA THR A 565 -34.59 -14.90 -27.90
C THR A 565 -34.99 -15.64 -29.17
N ALA A 566 -35.67 -14.99 -30.11
CA ALA A 566 -36.02 -15.56 -31.41
C ALA A 566 -34.78 -16.00 -32.21
N ARG A 567 -33.70 -15.21 -32.23
CA ARG A 567 -32.44 -15.59 -32.89
C ARG A 567 -31.72 -16.76 -32.21
N ARG A 568 -31.80 -16.88 -30.89
CA ARG A 568 -31.25 -18.04 -30.15
C ARG A 568 -32.06 -19.30 -30.42
N SER A 569 -33.39 -19.19 -30.48
CA SER A 569 -34.27 -20.31 -30.84
C SER A 569 -34.07 -20.77 -32.28
N LEU A 570 -33.85 -19.85 -33.23
CA LEU A 570 -33.51 -20.19 -34.62
C LEU A 570 -32.17 -20.92 -34.73
N ARG A 571 -31.12 -20.45 -34.04
CA ARG A 571 -29.80 -21.12 -34.03
C ARG A 571 -29.73 -22.44 -33.27
N ALA A 572 -30.74 -22.74 -32.45
CA ALA A 572 -30.86 -24.04 -31.78
C ALA A 572 -31.73 -25.02 -32.58
N ALA A 573 -32.46 -24.52 -33.60
CA ALA A 573 -33.24 -25.31 -34.54
C ALA A 573 -32.49 -25.62 -35.85
N GLU A 574 -31.41 -24.88 -36.12
CA GLU A 574 -30.33 -25.23 -37.06
C GLU A 574 -29.29 -26.12 -36.36
#